data_AF-A0A2U2ED22-F1
#
_entry.id   AF-A0A2U2ED22-F1
#
_cell.length_a   1.000
_cell.length_b   1.000
_cell.length_c   1.000
_cell.angle_alpha   90.00
_cell.angle_beta   90.00
_cell.angle_gamma   90.00
#
_symmetry.space_group_name_H-M   'P 1'
#
loop_
_entity.id
_entity.type
_entity.pdbx_description
1 polymer ?
#
loop_
_entity_poly.entity_id
_entity_poly.type
_entity_poly.pdbx_seq_one_letter_code
_entity_poly.pdbx_strand_id
1 'polypeptide(L)'
;MKEMYFTIAGCNHYYGSDFMEKGMKVKLVKEPDNEYDNEAIQVKIKGLGKVGYVANSPYTVKGESMSAGRLYDKIGGKAKGKIVFVTDGGVICKIISEGKDKPVMIEEDKVKDENL
;
A
#
# COMPACT_ATOMS: atom_id res chain seq x y z
N MET A 1 -7.02 3.11 -19.48
CA MET A 1 -7.11 3.24 -18.01
C MET A 1 -6.37 4.51 -17.63
N LYS A 2 -6.95 5.37 -16.78
CA LYS A 2 -6.25 6.59 -16.33
C LYS A 2 -5.11 6.17 -15.40
N GLU A 3 -3.93 6.77 -15.57
CA GLU A 3 -2.81 6.47 -14.68
C GLU A 3 -3.15 6.93 -13.25
N MET A 4 -2.91 6.05 -12.28
CA MET A 4 -3.13 6.35 -10.87
C MET A 4 -1.82 6.21 -10.12
N TYR A 5 -1.50 7.22 -9.33
CA TYR A 5 -0.30 7.30 -8.51
C TYR A 5 -0.69 7.40 -7.05
N PHE A 6 0.18 6.94 -6.16
CA PHE A 6 0.03 7.08 -4.72
C PHE A 6 1.40 7.29 -4.08
N THR A 7 1.43 7.91 -2.90
CA THR A 7 2.65 8.05 -2.11
C THR A 7 2.63 7.05 -0.96
N ILE A 8 3.74 6.38 -0.69
CA ILE A 8 3.95 5.60 0.54
C ILE A 8 4.41 6.57 1.64
N ALA A 9 3.68 6.58 2.75
CA ALA A 9 3.99 7.35 3.94
C ALA A 9 4.28 6.41 5.13
N GLY A 10 4.92 6.97 6.16
CA GLY A 10 5.19 6.25 7.42
C GLY A 10 6.30 5.20 7.34
N CYS A 11 7.15 5.21 6.30
CA CYS A 11 8.22 4.23 6.12
C CYS A 11 9.18 4.15 7.32
N ASN A 12 9.42 5.27 8.00
CA ASN A 12 10.32 5.35 9.16
C ASN A 12 9.78 4.63 10.42
N HIS A 13 8.50 4.26 10.44
CA HIS A 13 7.95 3.41 11.50
C HIS A 13 8.18 1.91 11.23
N TYR A 14 8.86 1.58 10.14
CA TYR A 14 9.14 0.21 9.70
C TYR A 14 10.64 0.06 9.40
N TYR A 15 11.00 -0.08 8.12
CA TYR A 15 12.37 -0.37 7.67
C TYR A 15 13.05 0.83 7.00
N GLY A 16 12.45 2.03 7.11
CA GLY A 16 12.88 3.21 6.35
C GLY A 16 12.57 3.07 4.86
N SER A 17 13.21 3.91 4.04
CA SER A 17 13.05 3.91 2.58
C SER A 17 14.33 3.64 1.80
N ASP A 18 15.48 3.45 2.45
CA ASP A 18 16.79 3.36 1.79
C ASP A 18 16.91 2.16 0.84
N PHE A 19 16.20 1.08 1.14
CA PHE A 19 16.17 -0.13 0.30
C PHE A 19 15.15 -0.06 -0.85
N MET A 20 14.32 0.99 -0.90
CA MET A 20 13.27 1.11 -1.90
C MET A 20 13.85 1.69 -3.19
N GLU A 21 13.65 0.97 -4.30
CA GLU A 21 14.18 1.36 -5.60
C GLU A 21 13.10 1.41 -6.68
N LYS A 22 13.33 2.27 -7.68
CA LYS A 22 12.49 2.34 -8.87
C LYS A 22 12.38 0.96 -9.51
N GLY A 23 11.16 0.52 -9.74
CA GLY A 23 10.88 -0.77 -10.37
C GLY A 23 10.37 -1.84 -9.42
N MET A 24 10.64 -1.71 -8.11
CA MET A 24 10.12 -2.63 -7.11
C MET A 24 8.59 -2.65 -7.10
N LYS A 25 8.03 -3.82 -6.81
CA LYS A 25 6.58 -4.03 -6.72
C LYS A 25 6.15 -4.04 -5.27
N VAL A 26 5.02 -3.37 -5.01
CA VAL A 26 4.37 -3.33 -3.71
C VAL A 26 2.97 -3.92 -3.82
N LYS A 27 2.49 -4.52 -2.73
CA LYS A 27 1.10 -4.94 -2.56
C LYS A 27 0.37 -3.92 -1.70
N LEU A 28 -0.83 -3.55 -2.12
CA LEU A 28 -1.74 -2.71 -1.34
C LEU A 28 -2.82 -3.62 -0.74
N VAL A 29 -3.16 -3.41 0.52
CA VAL A 29 -4.20 -4.16 1.23
C VAL A 29 -5.04 -3.17 2.04
N LYS A 30 -6.35 -3.13 1.78
CA LYS A 30 -7.28 -2.31 2.59
C LYS A 30 -7.33 -2.84 4.01
N GLU A 31 -7.39 -1.95 4.99
CA GLU A 31 -7.47 -2.24 6.44
C GLU A 31 -8.67 -1.49 7.03
N PRO A 32 -9.91 -1.93 6.75
CA PRO A 32 -11.13 -1.22 7.17
C PRO A 32 -11.35 -1.21 8.70
N ASP A 33 -10.67 -2.11 9.40
CA ASP A 33 -10.65 -2.28 10.85
C ASP A 33 -9.51 -1.51 11.53
N ASN A 34 -8.80 -0.65 10.79
CA ASN A 34 -7.77 0.21 11.37
C ASN A 34 -8.37 1.16 12.42
N GLU A 35 -7.71 1.25 13.58
CA GLU A 35 -8.21 2.01 14.74
C GLU A 35 -8.32 3.53 14.52
N TYR A 36 -7.61 4.07 13.53
CA TYR A 36 -7.51 5.52 13.29
C TYR A 36 -8.17 5.98 11.99
N ASP A 37 -8.12 5.15 10.95
CA ASP A 37 -8.56 5.50 9.60
C ASP A 37 -9.15 4.28 8.89
N ASN A 38 -10.47 4.20 8.79
CA ASN A 38 -11.17 3.09 8.13
C ASN A 38 -10.95 3.02 6.60
N GLU A 39 -10.28 4.01 6.01
CA GLU A 39 -9.83 4.01 4.62
C GLU A 39 -8.33 3.69 4.51
N ALA A 40 -7.70 3.23 5.59
CA ALA A 40 -6.28 2.87 5.59
C ALA A 40 -5.99 1.79 4.54
N ILE A 41 -4.90 2.01 3.79
CA ILE A 41 -4.39 1.05 2.80
C ILE A 41 -2.93 0.75 3.15
N GLN A 42 -2.68 -0.45 3.68
CA GLN A 42 -1.35 -0.94 3.97
C GLN A 42 -0.55 -1.13 2.69
N VAL A 43 0.72 -0.77 2.73
CA VAL A 43 1.69 -1.06 1.66
C VAL A 43 2.67 -2.12 2.15
N LYS A 44 2.78 -3.21 1.39
CA LYS A 44 3.64 -4.37 1.72
C LYS A 44 4.63 -4.68 0.60
N ILE A 45 5.85 -5.07 0.97
CA ILE A 45 6.87 -5.61 0.06
C ILE A 45 7.02 -7.11 0.31
N LYS A 46 7.07 -7.92 -0.76
CA LYS A 46 7.21 -9.38 -0.65
C LYS A 46 8.53 -9.71 0.05
N GLY A 47 8.47 -10.54 1.10
CA GLY A 47 9.63 -10.93 1.91
C GLY A 47 9.91 -10.00 3.09
N LEU A 48 9.46 -8.75 3.05
CA LEU A 48 9.72 -7.76 4.10
C LEU A 48 8.49 -7.45 4.98
N GLY A 49 7.28 -7.58 4.42
CA GLY A 49 6.04 -7.30 5.13
C GLY A 49 5.57 -5.86 4.93
N LYS A 50 4.92 -5.28 5.95
CA LYS A 50 4.40 -3.90 5.93
C LYS A 50 5.56 -2.91 5.97
N VAL A 51 5.52 -1.94 5.06
CA VAL A 51 6.58 -0.93 4.90
C VAL A 51 6.03 0.49 5.03
N GLY A 52 4.71 0.64 5.17
CA GLY A 52 4.05 1.94 5.25
C GLY A 52 2.58 1.84 4.91
N TYR A 53 1.98 3.00 4.72
CA TYR A 53 0.60 3.19 4.31
C TYR A 53 0.53 4.10 3.09
N VAL A 54 -0.59 4.04 2.36
CA VAL A 54 -0.89 5.08 1.38
C VAL A 54 -1.10 6.41 2.11
N ALA A 55 -0.42 7.46 1.65
CA ALA A 55 -0.56 8.80 2.20
C ALA A 55 -2.01 9.29 2.13
N ASN A 56 -2.55 9.80 3.24
CA ASN A 56 -3.93 10.31 3.29
C ASN A 56 -4.04 11.83 3.49
N SER A 57 -2.96 12.51 3.92
CA SER A 57 -2.99 13.94 4.24
C SER A 57 -2.30 14.80 3.16
N PRO A 58 -2.68 16.08 2.99
CA PRO A 58 -2.03 16.99 2.04
C PRO A 58 -0.51 17.12 2.25
N TYR A 59 -0.03 16.96 3.48
CA TYR A 59 1.40 17.04 3.81
C TYR A 59 2.19 15.80 3.35
N THR A 60 1.54 14.64 3.31
CA THR A 60 2.16 13.35 2.98
C THR A 60 1.97 12.96 1.53
N VAL A 61 0.86 13.35 0.90
CA VAL A 61 0.60 13.16 -0.53
C VAL A 61 1.56 14.03 -1.34
N LYS A 62 2.30 13.42 -2.28
CA LYS A 62 3.26 14.15 -3.14
C LYS A 62 2.80 14.23 -4.59
N GLY A 63 3.04 15.38 -5.22
CA GLY A 63 2.70 15.62 -6.62
C GLY A 63 1.23 15.37 -6.94
N GLU A 64 0.96 14.73 -8.09
CA GLU A 64 -0.39 14.38 -8.54
C GLU A 64 -0.90 13.04 -7.98
N SER A 65 -0.27 12.54 -6.91
CA SER A 65 -0.68 11.26 -6.32
C SER A 65 -2.02 11.37 -5.58
N MET A 66 -2.73 10.25 -5.51
CA MET A 66 -4.03 10.14 -4.85
C MET A 66 -3.84 9.90 -3.35
N SER A 67 -4.73 10.48 -2.54
CA SER A 67 -4.85 10.13 -1.13
C SER A 67 -5.38 8.71 -0.94
N ALA A 68 -5.23 8.15 0.26
CA ALA A 68 -5.77 6.84 0.61
C ALA A 68 -7.28 6.76 0.33
N GLY A 69 -8.09 7.69 0.84
CA GLY A 69 -9.54 7.68 0.59
C GLY A 69 -9.90 7.68 -0.90
N ARG A 70 -9.30 8.58 -1.70
CA ARG A 70 -9.54 8.63 -3.15
C ARG A 70 -9.11 7.35 -3.89
N LEU A 71 -8.04 6.72 -3.43
CA LEU A 71 -7.56 5.46 -4.00
C LEU A 71 -8.43 4.29 -3.54
N TYR A 72 -8.97 4.35 -2.33
CA TYR A 72 -9.80 3.32 -1.71
C TYR A 72 -11.01 3.00 -2.58
N ASP A 73 -11.71 4.02 -3.07
CA ASP A 73 -12.86 3.86 -3.99
C ASP A 73 -12.50 3.23 -5.34
N LYS A 74 -11.21 3.25 -5.70
CA LYS A 74 -10.72 2.88 -7.04
C LYS A 74 -10.07 1.51 -7.09
N ILE A 75 -9.82 0.87 -5.96
CA ILE A 75 -9.18 -0.45 -5.90
C ILE A 75 -10.05 -1.47 -5.15
N GLY A 76 -9.86 -2.75 -5.44
CA GLY A 76 -10.44 -3.84 -4.66
C GLY A 76 -9.75 -4.01 -3.30
N GLY A 77 -10.04 -5.10 -2.58
CA GLY A 77 -9.45 -5.39 -1.27
C GLY A 77 -7.91 -5.51 -1.30
N LYS A 78 -7.36 -5.94 -2.43
CA LYS A 78 -5.91 -6.06 -2.66
C LYS A 78 -5.57 -5.49 -4.02
N ALA A 79 -4.53 -4.67 -4.11
CA ALA A 79 -4.02 -4.10 -5.38
C ALA A 79 -2.50 -4.21 -5.47
N LYS A 80 -1.93 -3.85 -6.62
CA LYS A 80 -0.47 -3.82 -6.83
C LYS A 80 0.00 -2.47 -7.33
N GLY A 81 1.13 -2.03 -6.78
CA GLY A 81 1.84 -0.84 -7.21
C GLY A 81 3.25 -1.17 -7.70
N LYS A 82 3.86 -0.21 -8.39
CA LYS A 82 5.27 -0.23 -8.79
C LYS A 82 5.90 1.11 -8.42
N ILE A 83 7.04 1.08 -7.74
CA ILE A 83 7.78 2.30 -7.39
C ILE A 83 8.28 2.97 -8.67
N VAL A 84 7.97 4.25 -8.83
CA VAL A 84 8.38 5.05 -9.99
C VAL A 84 9.37 6.15 -9.62
N PHE A 85 9.29 6.68 -8.40
CA PHE A 85 10.23 7.65 -7.85
C PHE A 85 10.45 7.42 -6.36
N VAL A 86 11.68 7.65 -5.91
CA VAL A 86 12.10 7.64 -4.51
C VAL A 86 12.71 9.01 -4.26
N THR A 87 12.22 9.69 -3.23
CA THR A 87 12.64 11.05 -2.86
C THR A 87 12.80 11.13 -1.35
N ASP A 88 13.53 12.13 -0.87
CA ASP A 88 13.69 12.39 0.57
C ASP A 88 12.34 12.62 1.27
N GLY A 89 11.34 13.10 0.55
CA GLY A 89 10.00 13.40 1.07
C GLY A 89 8.98 12.26 0.94
N GLY A 90 9.35 11.11 0.36
CA GLY A 90 8.44 9.97 0.19
C GLY A 90 8.69 9.15 -1.07
N VAL A 91 7.96 8.03 -1.17
CA VAL A 91 8.09 7.06 -2.27
C VAL A 91 6.83 7.06 -3.12
N ILE A 92 6.95 7.43 -4.40
CA ILE A 92 5.83 7.54 -5.32
C ILE A 92 5.71 6.24 -6.12
N CYS A 93 4.50 5.70 -6.16
CA CYS A 93 4.16 4.46 -6.82
C CYS A 93 3.07 4.68 -7.87
N LYS A 94 3.14 3.91 -8.95
CA LYS A 94 2.08 3.77 -9.95
C LYS A 94 1.26 2.52 -9.67
N ILE A 95 -0.07 2.60 -9.73
CA ILE A 95 -0.94 1.42 -9.70
C ILE A 95 -0.76 0.63 -11.00
N ILE A 96 -0.48 -0.67 -10.87
CA ILE A 96 -0.30 -1.60 -11.99
C ILE A 96 -1.37 -2.69 -12.04
N SER A 97 -2.19 -2.81 -10.99
CA SER A 97 -3.36 -3.70 -10.94
C SER A 97 -4.30 -3.22 -9.83
N GLU A 98 -5.57 -2.95 -10.18
CA GLU A 98 -6.59 -2.43 -9.25
C GLU A 98 -7.26 -3.52 -8.41
N GLY A 99 -7.14 -4.80 -8.80
CA GLY A 99 -7.65 -5.93 -8.03
C GLY A 99 -9.17 -6.01 -7.89
N LYS A 100 -9.93 -5.42 -8.82
CA LYS A 100 -11.40 -5.46 -8.86
C LYS A 100 -11.96 -6.81 -9.34
N ASP A 101 -11.14 -7.66 -9.94
CA ASP A 101 -11.59 -8.87 -10.63
C ASP A 101 -11.57 -10.15 -9.77
N LYS A 102 -11.43 -10.04 -8.44
CA LYS A 102 -11.45 -11.21 -7.54
C LYS A 102 -12.43 -11.02 -6.40
N PRO A 103 -13.41 -11.93 -6.20
CA PRO A 103 -14.21 -11.93 -4.98
C PRO A 103 -13.26 -12.06 -3.79
N VAL A 104 -13.47 -11.21 -2.78
CA VAL A 104 -12.72 -11.22 -1.53
C VAL A 104 -13.06 -12.52 -0.81
N MET A 105 -12.22 -13.55 -0.97
CA MET A 105 -12.20 -14.68 -0.06
C MET A 105 -11.43 -14.23 1.18
N ILE A 106 -12.10 -14.20 2.33
CA ILE A 106 -11.46 -14.05 3.63
C ILE A 106 -10.71 -15.36 3.86
N GLU A 107 -9.39 -15.34 3.66
CA GLU A 107 -8.53 -16.42 4.16
C GLU A 107 -8.40 -16.18 5.66
N GLU A 108 -9.12 -16.96 6.46
CA GLU A 108 -8.80 -17.14 7.87
C GLU A 108 -7.37 -17.69 7.95
N ASP A 109 -6.47 -16.94 8.60
CA ASP A 109 -5.13 -17.42 8.94
C ASP A 109 -5.29 -18.68 9.81
N LYS A 110 -5.15 -19.87 9.19
CA LYS A 110 -5.00 -21.12 9.92
C LYS A 110 -3.66 -21.09 10.63
N VAL A 111 -3.67 -20.73 11.91
CA VAL A 111 -2.60 -21.05 12.85
C VAL A 111 -2.50 -22.57 12.90
N LYS A 112 -1.51 -23.13 12.19
CA LYS A 112 -0.99 -24.46 12.47
C LYS A 112 0.17 -24.29 13.44
N ASP A 113 -0.13 -24.29 14.73
CA ASP A 113 0.86 -24.67 15.72
C ASP A 113 0.84 -26.20 15.82
N GLU A 114 1.65 -26.83 14.98
CA GLU A 114 2.23 -28.13 15.29
C GLU A 114 3.40 -27.87 16.26
N ASN A 115 3.20 -28.17 17.56
CA ASN A 115 4.22 -28.65 18.52
C ASN A 115 3.65 -28.67 19.96
N LEU A 116 3.08 -29.80 20.39
CA LEU A 116 3.63 -30.71 21.44
C LEU A 116 2.73 -31.94 21.60
#